data_AF-A0AAU8EVJ4-F1
#
_entry.id   AF-A0AAU8EVJ4-F1
#
_cell.length_a   1.000
_cell.length_b   1.000
_cell.length_c   1.000
_cell.angle_alpha   90.00
_cell.angle_beta   90.00
_cell.angle_gamma   90.00
#
_symmetry.space_group_name_H-M   'P 1'
#
loop_
_entity.id
_entity.type
_entity.pdbx_description
1 polymer ?
#
loop_
_entity_poly.entity_id
_entity_poly.type
_entity_poly.pdbx_seq_one_letter_code
_entity_poly.pdbx_strand_id
1 'polypeptide(L)' 'MLAFFSNAAARVRRDEKGATAVEYGIMVALIAVVIIVAVTLLGGSLNTMFQQVKCQVGGGTWTAIEQTNTTSAGGTCAP' A
#
# COMPACT_ATOMS: atom_id res chain seq x y z
N MET A 1 -21.88 30.00 39.97
CA MET A 1 -21.31 28.64 40.06
C MET A 1 -21.65 27.73 38.86
N LEU A 2 -22.62 28.08 37.99
CA LEU A 2 -22.99 27.26 36.83
C LEU A 2 -22.09 27.36 35.58
N ALA A 3 -21.16 28.33 35.53
CA ALA A 3 -20.30 28.58 34.36
C ALA A 3 -19.12 27.59 34.21
N PHE A 4 -18.79 26.82 35.24
CA PHE A 4 -17.74 25.79 35.16
C PHE A 4 -18.24 24.50 34.49
N PHE A 5 -19.51 24.12 34.72
CA PHE A 5 -20.11 22.91 34.15
C PHE A 5 -20.43 23.04 32.66
N SER A 6 -20.70 24.25 32.17
CA SER A 6 -21.00 24.50 30.75
C SER A 6 -19.81 24.28 29.82
N ASN A 7 -18.57 24.54 30.29
CA ASN A 7 -17.35 24.29 29.52
C ASN A 7 -16.97 22.80 29.44
N ALA A 8 -17.29 22.01 30.47
CA ALA A 8 -17.10 20.56 30.47
C ALA A 8 -18.09 19.84 29.55
N ALA A 9 -19.38 20.22 29.57
CA ALA A 9 -20.40 19.68 28.67
C ALA A 9 -20.16 20.06 27.20
N ALA A 10 -19.51 21.21 26.94
CA ALA A 10 -19.08 21.60 25.59
C ALA A 10 -17.88 20.80 25.06
N ARG A 11 -17.03 20.24 25.94
CA ARG A 11 -15.94 19.31 25.54
C ARG A 11 -16.47 17.90 25.28
N VAL A 12 -17.35 17.37 26.12
CA VAL A 12 -17.98 16.05 25.91
C VAL A 12 -18.79 16.00 24.60
N ARG A 13 -19.53 17.07 24.25
CA ARG A 13 -20.22 17.16 22.94
C ARG A 13 -19.27 17.28 21.73
N ARG A 14 -17.99 17.57 21.94
CA ARG A 14 -16.95 17.55 20.89
C ARG A 14 -16.21 16.21 20.81
N ASP A 15 -16.18 15.44 21.90
CA ASP A 15 -15.44 14.17 21.98
C ASP A 15 -16.17 12.98 21.31
N GLU A 16 -17.50 13.03 21.15
CA GLU A 16 -18.29 12.03 20.41
C GLU A 16 -17.97 12.02 18.89
N LYS A 17 -17.60 13.19 18.34
CA LYS A 17 -17.12 13.31 16.95
C LYS A 17 -15.69 12.81 16.76
N GLY A 18 -14.92 12.67 17.84
CA GLY A 18 -13.55 12.11 17.84
C GLY A 18 -13.53 10.59 18.04
N ALA A 19 -14.40 10.06 18.91
CA ALA A 19 -14.53 8.62 19.12
C ALA A 19 -14.96 7.86 17.85
N THR A 20 -15.85 8.46 17.06
CA THR A 20 -16.27 7.93 15.74
C THR A 20 -15.17 7.99 14.66
N ALA A 21 -14.18 8.88 14.79
CA ALA A 21 -13.06 8.94 13.84
C ALA A 21 -12.12 7.72 13.96
N VAL A 22 -12.01 7.12 15.14
CA VAL A 22 -11.15 5.95 15.38
C VAL A 22 -11.76 4.67 14.81
N GLU A 23 -13.08 4.52 14.86
CA GLU A 23 -13.78 3.34 14.34
C GLU A 23 -13.70 3.26 12.81
N TYR A 24 -13.96 4.37 12.11
CA TYR A 24 -13.70 4.41 10.67
C TYR A 24 -12.19 4.37 10.36
N GLY A 25 -11.35 4.88 11.27
CA GLY A 25 -9.90 4.81 11.17
C GLY A 25 -9.36 3.37 11.13
N ILE A 26 -9.91 2.45 11.94
CA ILE A 26 -9.46 1.05 11.94
C ILE A 26 -9.90 0.29 10.67
N MET A 27 -11.09 0.60 10.14
CA MET A 27 -11.57 0.02 8.88
C MET A 27 -10.70 0.46 7.70
N VAL A 28 -10.36 1.75 7.65
CA VAL A 28 -9.44 2.29 6.64
C VAL A 28 -8.02 1.74 6.81
N ALA A 29 -7.55 1.53 8.05
CA ALA A 29 -6.24 0.93 8.31
C ALA A 29 -6.12 -0.50 7.76
N LEU A 30 -7.17 -1.33 7.88
CA LEU A 30 -7.18 -2.67 7.31
C LEU A 30 -7.12 -2.65 5.77
N ILE A 31 -7.88 -1.74 5.14
CA ILE A 31 -7.84 -1.54 3.68
C ILE A 31 -6.45 -1.08 3.24
N ALA A 32 -5.82 -0.16 3.99
CA ALA A 32 -4.48 0.32 3.68
C ALA A 32 -3.43 -0.80 3.68
N VAL A 33 -3.47 -1.73 4.65
CA VAL A 33 -2.58 -2.89 4.69
C VAL A 33 -2.77 -3.78 3.46
N VAL A 34 -4.01 -4.05 3.07
CA VAL A 34 -4.31 -4.86 1.87
C VAL A 34 -3.78 -4.19 0.61
N ILE A 35 -3.97 -2.87 0.47
CA ILE A 35 -3.45 -2.11 -0.67
C ILE A 35 -1.93 -2.16 -0.73
N ILE A 36 -1.23 -2.01 0.41
CA ILE A 36 0.24 -2.09 0.46
C ILE A 36 0.71 -3.45 -0.07
N VAL A 37 0.10 -4.55 0.40
CA VAL A 37 0.44 -5.90 -0.08
C VAL A 37 0.15 -6.07 -1.57
N ALA A 38 -0.98 -5.56 -2.06
CA ALA A 38 -1.31 -5.63 -3.48
C ALA A 38 -0.31 -4.85 -4.35
N VAL A 39 0.08 -3.65 -3.91
CA VAL A 39 1.02 -2.79 -4.62
C VAL A 39 2.44 -3.34 -4.60
N THR A 40 2.89 -3.99 -3.52
CA THR A 40 4.23 -4.61 -3.48
C THR A 40 4.33 -5.77 -4.46
N LEU A 41 3.29 -6.61 -4.53
CA LEU A 41 3.20 -7.70 -5.51
C LEU A 41 3.14 -7.18 -6.94
N LEU A 42 2.29 -6.18 -7.20
CA LEU A 42 2.17 -5.56 -8.51
C LEU A 42 3.47 -4.86 -8.94
N GLY A 43 4.12 -4.15 -8.03
CA GLY A 43 5.38 -3.45 -8.28
C GLY A 43 6.50 -4.38 -8.72
N GLY A 44 6.58 -5.58 -8.14
CA GLY A 44 7.51 -6.62 -8.59
C GLY A 44 7.26 -7.03 -10.04
N SER A 45 6.01 -7.34 -10.39
CA SER A 45 5.63 -7.72 -11.77
C SER A 45 5.86 -6.61 -12.79
N LEU A 46 5.55 -5.36 -12.43
CA LEU A 46 5.82 -4.19 -13.28
C LEU A 46 7.31 -3.99 -13.49
N ASN A 47 8.13 -4.14 -12.45
CA ASN A 47 9.58 -4.02 -12.57
C ASN A 47 10.16 -5.03 -13.57
N THR A 48 9.73 -6.30 -13.50
CA THR A 48 10.11 -7.33 -14.47
C THR A 48 9.70 -6.96 -15.90
N MET A 49 8.45 -6.51 -16.10
CA MET A 49 7.95 -6.06 -17.41
C MET A 49 8.81 -4.92 -17.97
N PHE A 50 9.12 -3.91 -17.16
CA PHE A 50 9.99 -2.82 -17.59
C PHE A 50 11.41 -3.30 -17.89
N GLN A 51 11.97 -4.24 -17.14
CA GLN A 51 13.29 -4.80 -17.45
C GLN A 51 13.30 -5.59 -18.76
N GLN A 52 12.26 -6.36 -19.04
CA GLN A 52 12.10 -7.07 -20.31
C GLN A 52 12.02 -6.09 -21.49
N VAL A 53 11.17 -5.06 -21.38
CA VAL A 53 11.05 -4.03 -22.43
C VAL A 53 12.38 -3.31 -22.64
N LYS A 54 13.08 -2.93 -21.55
CA LYS A 54 14.42 -2.31 -21.64
C LYS A 54 15.43 -3.21 -22.35
N CYS A 55 15.39 -4.52 -22.08
CA CYS A 55 16.26 -5.49 -22.73
C CYS A 55 16.00 -5.57 -24.24
N GLN A 56 14.73 -5.73 -24.62
CA GLN A 56 14.33 -5.85 -26.02
C GLN A 56 14.61 -4.58 -26.82
N VAL A 57 14.38 -3.40 -26.22
CA VAL A 57 14.72 -2.12 -26.84
C VAL A 57 16.24 -1.95 -27.00
N GLY A 58 17.03 -2.53 -26.10
CA GLY A 58 18.49 -2.57 -26.19
C GLY A 58 19.03 -3.59 -27.21
N GLY A 59 18.16 -4.32 -27.91
CA GLY A 59 18.53 -5.36 -28.87
C GLY A 59 18.88 -6.71 -28.24
N GLY A 60 18.77 -6.83 -26.92
CA GLY A 60 19.07 -8.06 -26.20
C GLY A 60 17.90 -9.05 -26.16
N THR A 61 18.22 -10.31 -25.87
CA THR A 61 17.23 -11.36 -25.64
C THR A 61 16.98 -11.54 -24.15
N TRP A 62 15.69 -11.55 -23.78
CA TRP A 62 15.28 -11.81 -22.40
C TRP A 62 15.19 -13.32 -22.17
N THR A 63 16.01 -13.83 -21.26
CA THR A 63 15.89 -15.22 -20.78
C THR A 63 15.22 -15.19 -19.41
N ALA A 64 14.00 -15.70 -19.33
CA ALA A 64 13.31 -15.85 -18.05
C ALA A 64 14.01 -16.94 -17.23
N ILE A 65 14.34 -16.66 -15.97
CA ILE A 65 14.73 -17.72 -15.05
C ILE A 65 13.46 -18.36 -14.50
N GLU A 66 13.44 -19.68 -14.48
CA GLU A 66 12.28 -20.44 -14.06
C GLU A 66 12.00 -20.18 -12.58
N GLN A 67 10.78 -19.72 -12.29
CA GLN A 67 10.43 -19.17 -10.99
C GLN A 67 10.12 -20.27 -9.99
N THR A 68 11.15 -20.75 -9.31
CA THR A 68 11.01 -21.64 -8.17
C THR A 68 10.73 -20.80 -6.92
N ASN A 69 9.43 -20.57 -6.68
CA ASN A 69 8.82 -19.99 -5.46
C ASN A 69 8.84 -18.45 -5.33
N THR A 70 7.70 -17.84 -5.71
CA THR A 70 7.07 -16.57 -5.22
C THR A 70 7.88 -15.33 -4.83
N THR A 71 9.16 -15.19 -5.18
CA THR A 71 9.86 -13.91 -5.16
C THR A 71 10.29 -13.55 -6.58
N SER A 72 9.51 -12.65 -7.20
CA SER A 72 9.80 -11.91 -8.44
C SER A 72 10.40 -12.72 -9.60
N ALA A 73 9.64 -12.84 -10.70
CA ALA A 73 10.12 -13.36 -11.99
C ALA A 73 11.33 -12.53 -12.44
N GLY A 74 12.52 -12.92 -12.02
CA GLY A 74 13.75 -12.39 -12.56
C GLY A 74 13.94 -12.93 -13.96
N GLY A 75 14.72 -12.23 -14.74
CA GLY A 75 15.28 -12.75 -15.98
C GLY A 75 16.55 -12.00 -16.27
N THR A 76 17.40 -12.58 -17.10
CA THR A 76 18.65 -11.95 -17.50
C THR A 76 18.52 -11.46 -18.93
N CYS A 77 18.98 -10.24 -19.16
CA CYS A 77 19.17 -9.71 -20.50
C CYS A 77 20.56 -10.09 -20.99
N ALA A 78 20.64 -10.83 -22.09
CA ALA A 78 21.88 -11.06 -22.82
C ALA A 78 21.85 -10.24 -24.13
N PRO A 79 23.01 -9.77 -24.63
CA PRO A 79 23.08 -9.12 -25.94
C PRO A 79 22.65 -10.06 -27.08
#